data_AF-A0AB72ZWQ3-F1
#
_entry.id   AF-A0AB72ZWQ3-F1
#
_cell.length_a   1.000
_cell.length_b   1.000
_cell.length_c   1.000
_cell.angle_alpha   90.00
_cell.angle_beta   90.00
_cell.angle_gamma   90.00
#
_symmetry.space_group_name_H-M   'P 1'
#
loop_
_entity.id
_entity.type
_entity.pdbx_description
1 polymer ?
#
loop_
_entity_poly.entity_id
_entity_poly.type
_entity_poly.pdbx_seq_one_letter_code
_entity_poly.pdbx_strand_id
1 'polypeptide(L)'
;LSLSLAVPSLHAEDNGFFVGAGYQIGEAVQMVKNTGELKNLNDKYEQLSQYLNQVASLRQSIQNANNIELVNSSLNDLKSFTNNNYNSPTQSPIFNAVQAVITSVLGFWSLYAGNALSFFVNDLHDGSNPPLARINRDGNCTGLQNCFMSRETYNKMKALAENLQKAQGNLCALSEQCSSNQSSGNKTSITTALETAQKLMDLIEQAKVSMVWKNIVIAGVSNISSGAITSTGPVTDYAVFNNIKAMLPYLQEALKLTQSNHTLSTQLQAQAMGSQKNREFAKDIYAFAQNQKQILSNASNIFNLFNSIPKDQLKYLENAYLKVPHLGKTPTNPYRQNVNLNKEIQTIKNNVSYYGNRVDAALSVAKDVYNLKSNEAEIVSAYSNAKNLSQEISQLPYNQVNTKDIITLPYDKNAPAAGQYNYQINPEQQSNLSQALAAMSNNPFKKVGMISSQNNNGALNGLGVQVGYKQFFG
;
A
#
# COMPACT_ATOMS: atom_id res chain seq x y z
N LEU A 1 84.98 35.28 26.76
CA LEU A 1 85.05 36.24 27.87
C LEU A 1 84.53 35.55 29.14
N SER A 2 85.35 35.60 30.18
CA SER A 2 85.20 35.18 31.60
C SER A 2 83.89 35.68 32.27
N LEU A 3 83.32 35.13 33.36
CA LEU A 3 83.84 34.76 34.70
C LEU A 3 82.93 33.65 35.34
N SER A 4 83.47 32.54 35.89
CA SER A 4 83.77 32.21 37.33
C SER A 4 82.52 31.94 38.23
N LEU A 5 82.17 30.70 38.59
CA LEU A 5 82.67 29.78 39.66
C LEU A 5 81.93 29.89 41.03
N ALA A 6 81.37 28.75 41.49
CA ALA A 6 81.37 28.19 42.86
C ALA A 6 80.00 27.71 43.42
N VAL A 7 79.98 26.44 43.82
CA VAL A 7 79.03 25.69 44.70
C VAL A 7 79.71 25.69 46.10
N PRO A 8 79.09 25.62 47.32
CA PRO A 8 78.10 24.57 47.69
C PRO A 8 77.15 24.78 48.93
N SER A 9 76.36 23.72 49.20
CA SER A 9 76.00 23.13 50.52
C SER A 9 74.79 23.56 51.38
N LEU A 10 73.95 22.53 51.63
CA LEU A 10 73.33 22.07 52.90
C LEU A 10 71.96 22.61 53.41
N HIS A 11 71.03 21.65 53.46
CA HIS A 11 70.08 21.25 54.52
C HIS A 11 68.67 21.86 54.70
N ALA A 12 67.72 20.92 54.62
CA ALA A 12 66.52 20.64 55.43
C ALA A 12 65.33 21.62 55.39
N GLU A 13 64.15 21.14 54.95
CA GLU A 13 63.05 20.72 55.83
C GLU A 13 61.84 20.21 55.02
N ASP A 14 61.42 18.99 55.37
CA ASP A 14 60.07 18.46 55.54
C ASP A 14 58.96 18.43 54.46
N ASN A 15 58.34 17.23 54.43
CA ASN A 15 56.98 16.87 53.99
C ASN A 15 56.78 16.44 52.53
N GLY A 16 57.40 15.31 52.15
CA GLY A 16 56.93 14.48 51.04
C GLY A 16 55.69 13.66 51.43
N PHE A 17 54.50 14.19 51.19
CA PHE A 17 53.24 13.43 51.25
C PHE A 17 53.03 12.69 49.92
N PHE A 18 53.02 11.36 49.93
CA PHE A 18 52.56 10.56 48.79
C PHE A 18 51.03 10.74 48.66
N VAL A 19 50.57 11.60 47.74
CA VAL A 19 49.15 11.64 47.31
C VAL A 19 48.99 10.66 46.16
N GLY A 20 48.26 9.56 46.42
CA GLY A 20 48.09 8.44 45.50
C GLY A 20 47.28 8.79 44.25
N ALA A 21 47.84 8.49 43.08
CA ALA A 21 47.15 8.39 41.80
C ALA A 21 46.24 7.13 41.68
N GLY A 22 45.78 6.57 42.81
CA GLY A 22 44.93 5.36 42.85
C GLY A 22 43.43 5.65 42.88
N TYR A 23 43.02 6.83 43.36
CA TYR A 23 41.60 7.12 43.62
C TYR A 23 40.81 7.47 42.35
N GLN A 24 41.36 8.34 41.47
CA GLN A 24 40.68 8.75 40.22
C GLN A 24 40.67 7.66 39.15
N ILE A 25 41.69 6.79 39.10
CA ILE A 25 41.69 5.61 38.22
C ILE A 25 40.68 4.58 38.73
N GLY A 26 40.58 4.39 40.06
CA GLY A 26 39.56 3.53 40.67
C GLY A 26 38.13 3.97 40.34
N GLU A 27 37.83 5.27 40.50
CA GLU A 27 36.50 5.81 40.20
C GLU A 27 36.17 5.80 38.70
N ALA A 28 37.11 6.16 37.82
CA ALA A 28 36.89 6.11 36.37
C ALA A 28 36.74 4.67 35.87
N VAL A 29 37.56 3.73 36.36
CA VAL A 29 37.43 2.29 36.04
C VAL A 29 36.14 1.72 36.61
N GLN A 30 35.72 2.13 37.81
CA GLN A 30 34.44 1.72 38.40
C GLN A 30 33.25 2.32 37.64
N MET A 31 33.31 3.58 37.22
CA MET A 31 32.29 4.20 36.37
C MET A 31 32.19 3.52 35.01
N VAL A 32 33.31 3.22 34.35
CA VAL A 32 33.34 2.49 33.06
C VAL A 32 32.79 1.07 33.23
N LYS A 33 33.17 0.35 34.29
CA LYS A 33 32.59 -0.97 34.62
C LYS A 33 31.08 -0.90 34.84
N ASN A 34 30.62 0.03 35.68
CA ASN A 34 29.19 0.22 35.95
C ASN A 34 28.40 0.60 34.67
N THR A 35 28.99 1.38 33.76
CA THR A 35 28.34 1.71 32.47
C THR A 35 28.35 0.54 31.49
N GLY A 36 29.39 -0.30 31.48
CA GLY A 36 29.47 -1.50 30.66
C GLY A 36 28.48 -2.59 31.12
N GLU A 37 28.36 -2.78 32.43
CA GLU A 37 27.37 -3.68 33.05
C GLU A 37 25.94 -3.21 32.77
N LEU A 38 25.67 -1.91 32.92
CA LEU A 38 24.36 -1.33 32.63
C LEU A 38 23.99 -1.45 31.15
N LYS A 39 24.95 -1.24 30.24
CA LYS A 39 24.76 -1.42 28.80
C LYS A 39 24.46 -2.89 28.48
N ASN A 40 25.28 -3.82 28.97
CA ASN A 40 25.06 -5.26 28.79
C ASN A 40 23.69 -5.70 29.33
N LEU A 41 23.28 -5.19 30.51
CA LEU A 41 21.97 -5.47 31.08
C LEU A 41 20.83 -4.91 30.22
N ASN A 42 20.96 -3.67 29.75
CA ASN A 42 19.99 -3.04 28.84
C ASN A 42 19.83 -3.86 27.54
N ASP A 43 20.94 -4.23 26.92
CA ASP A 43 20.92 -4.98 25.65
C ASP A 43 20.27 -6.36 25.86
N LYS A 44 20.58 -7.05 26.98
CA LYS A 44 19.93 -8.31 27.36
C LYS A 44 18.43 -8.14 27.69
N TYR A 45 18.03 -7.06 28.36
CA TYR A 45 16.62 -6.75 28.62
C TYR A 45 15.85 -6.49 27.33
N GLU A 46 16.43 -5.74 26.40
CA GLU A 46 15.81 -5.40 25.12
C GLU A 46 15.62 -6.68 24.28
N GLN A 47 16.66 -7.52 24.21
CA GLN A 47 16.60 -8.80 23.53
C GLN A 47 15.58 -9.77 24.17
N LEU A 48 15.53 -9.83 25.51
CA LEU A 48 14.51 -10.63 26.21
C LEU A 48 13.10 -10.12 25.89
N SER A 49 12.88 -8.81 25.94
CA SER A 49 11.59 -8.20 25.60
C SER A 49 11.16 -8.53 24.16
N GLN A 50 12.09 -8.49 23.21
CA GLN A 50 11.83 -8.89 21.82
C GLN A 50 11.42 -10.37 21.72
N TYR A 51 12.12 -11.29 22.39
CA TYR A 51 11.75 -12.70 22.37
C TYR A 51 10.38 -12.96 23.01
N LEU A 52 10.04 -12.29 24.12
CA LEU A 52 8.72 -12.40 24.74
C LEU A 52 7.61 -11.93 23.79
N ASN A 53 7.81 -10.79 23.13
CA ASN A 53 6.86 -10.28 22.13
C ASN A 53 6.74 -11.24 20.93
N GLN A 54 7.86 -11.81 20.47
CA GLN A 54 7.86 -12.80 19.39
C GLN A 54 7.07 -14.06 19.78
N VAL A 55 7.28 -14.61 20.98
CA VAL A 55 6.51 -15.75 21.48
C VAL A 55 5.03 -15.41 21.57
N ALA A 56 4.66 -14.24 22.12
CA ALA A 56 3.27 -13.81 22.22
C ALA A 56 2.58 -13.75 20.84
N SER A 57 3.25 -13.15 19.85
CA SER A 57 2.74 -13.06 18.48
C SER A 57 2.61 -14.42 17.82
N LEU A 58 3.64 -15.27 17.90
CA LEU A 58 3.62 -16.61 17.31
C LEU A 58 2.56 -17.49 17.96
N ARG A 59 2.38 -17.40 19.29
CA ARG A 59 1.35 -18.12 20.03
C ARG A 59 -0.04 -17.76 19.50
N GLN A 60 -0.31 -16.46 19.29
CA GLN A 60 -1.59 -16.02 18.73
C GLN A 60 -1.80 -16.55 17.32
N SER A 61 -0.79 -16.48 16.45
CA SER A 61 -0.87 -17.03 15.09
C SER A 61 -1.12 -18.54 15.07
N ILE A 62 -0.46 -19.31 15.92
CA ILE A 62 -0.68 -20.76 16.05
C ILE A 62 -2.09 -21.05 16.56
N GLN A 63 -2.60 -20.27 17.52
CA GLN A 63 -3.97 -20.40 18.02
C GLN A 63 -5.00 -20.10 16.92
N ASN A 64 -4.80 -19.03 16.16
CA ASN A 64 -5.68 -18.67 15.04
C ASN A 64 -5.72 -19.79 13.98
N ALA A 65 -4.55 -20.29 13.57
CA ALA A 65 -4.44 -21.33 12.55
C ALA A 65 -5.07 -22.67 12.97
N ASN A 66 -5.06 -22.99 14.27
CA ASN A 66 -5.71 -24.18 14.82
C ASN A 66 -7.18 -23.95 15.20
N ASN A 67 -7.70 -22.72 15.11
CA ASN A 67 -9.09 -22.42 15.39
C ASN A 67 -9.96 -22.70 14.15
N ILE A 68 -10.56 -23.90 14.12
CA ILE A 68 -11.37 -24.39 13.01
C ILE A 68 -12.50 -23.42 12.63
N GLU A 69 -13.18 -22.86 13.64
CA GLU A 69 -14.31 -21.95 13.44
C GLU A 69 -13.86 -20.63 12.81
N LEU A 70 -12.76 -20.06 13.29
CA LEU A 70 -12.17 -18.84 12.74
C LEU A 70 -11.70 -19.04 11.29
N VAL A 71 -11.05 -20.16 11.00
CA VAL A 71 -10.60 -20.51 9.65
C VAL A 71 -11.80 -20.68 8.71
N ASN A 72 -12.84 -21.39 9.14
CA ASN A 72 -14.04 -21.60 8.33
C ASN A 72 -14.83 -20.29 8.12
N SER A 73 -14.93 -19.44 9.15
CA SER A 73 -15.53 -18.11 9.04
C SER A 73 -14.76 -17.25 8.03
N SER A 74 -13.44 -17.22 8.12
CA SER A 74 -12.56 -16.50 7.17
C SER A 74 -12.72 -17.00 5.74
N LEU A 75 -12.77 -18.32 5.54
CA LEU A 75 -13.01 -18.92 4.22
C LEU A 75 -14.39 -18.54 3.69
N ASN A 76 -15.44 -18.57 4.51
CA ASN A 76 -16.79 -18.19 4.12
C ASN A 76 -16.86 -16.72 3.70
N ASP A 77 -16.16 -15.83 4.40
CA ASP A 77 -16.04 -14.42 4.03
C ASP A 77 -15.38 -14.23 2.65
N LEU A 78 -14.28 -14.93 2.39
CA LEU A 78 -13.60 -14.89 1.09
C LEU A 78 -14.48 -15.47 -0.04
N LYS A 79 -15.22 -16.55 0.24
CA LYS A 79 -16.17 -17.14 -0.71
C LYS A 79 -17.36 -16.21 -1.00
N SER A 80 -17.91 -15.57 0.03
CA SER A 80 -18.98 -14.59 -0.10
C SER A 80 -18.55 -13.44 -0.99
N PHE A 81 -17.37 -12.88 -0.75
CA PHE A 81 -16.79 -11.85 -1.61
C PHE A 81 -16.64 -12.33 -3.05
N THR A 82 -16.05 -13.51 -3.27
CA THR A 82 -15.89 -14.09 -4.62
C THR A 82 -17.20 -14.20 -5.36
N ASN A 83 -18.23 -14.75 -4.69
CA ASN A 83 -19.52 -14.99 -5.29
C ASN A 83 -20.21 -13.67 -5.65
N ASN A 84 -20.14 -12.66 -4.78
CA ASN A 84 -20.69 -11.34 -5.08
C ASN A 84 -19.93 -10.66 -6.21
N ASN A 85 -18.59 -10.71 -6.20
CA ASN A 85 -17.75 -10.09 -7.21
C ASN A 85 -17.91 -10.75 -8.60
N TYR A 86 -18.15 -12.05 -8.64
CA TYR A 86 -18.32 -12.81 -9.89
C TYR A 86 -19.75 -12.78 -10.43
N ASN A 87 -20.76 -12.93 -9.58
CA ASN A 87 -22.14 -13.12 -10.03
C ASN A 87 -23.00 -11.86 -10.06
N SER A 88 -22.67 -10.82 -9.27
CA SER A 88 -23.58 -9.68 -9.07
C SER A 88 -23.26 -8.49 -9.98
N PRO A 89 -24.20 -7.99 -10.80
CA PRO A 89 -23.99 -6.76 -11.57
C PRO A 89 -24.14 -5.47 -10.73
N THR A 90 -24.58 -5.57 -9.47
CA THR A 90 -24.82 -4.40 -8.60
C THR A 90 -23.90 -4.35 -7.39
N GLN A 91 -23.54 -5.50 -6.84
CA GLN A 91 -22.70 -5.61 -5.64
C GLN A 91 -21.24 -5.96 -5.96
N SER A 92 -20.91 -6.28 -7.21
CA SER A 92 -19.54 -6.60 -7.62
C SER A 92 -18.69 -5.33 -7.66
N PRO A 93 -17.58 -5.27 -6.88
CA PRO A 93 -16.63 -4.19 -7.00
C PRO A 93 -16.06 -4.06 -8.41
N ILE A 94 -15.76 -5.19 -9.08
CA ILE A 94 -15.14 -5.16 -10.41
C ILE A 94 -16.14 -4.79 -11.49
N PHE A 95 -17.39 -5.29 -11.44
CA PHE A 95 -18.42 -4.86 -12.39
C PHE A 95 -18.69 -3.35 -12.27
N ASN A 96 -18.82 -2.84 -11.05
CA ASN A 96 -19.02 -1.40 -10.81
C ASN A 96 -17.83 -0.55 -11.28
N ALA A 97 -16.60 -1.03 -11.07
CA ALA A 97 -15.40 -0.36 -11.56
C ALA A 97 -15.32 -0.37 -13.10
N VAL A 98 -15.68 -1.48 -13.74
CA VAL A 98 -15.79 -1.60 -15.20
C VAL A 98 -16.79 -0.59 -15.76
N GLN A 99 -17.97 -0.48 -15.15
CA GLN A 99 -18.98 0.50 -15.56
C GLN A 99 -18.44 1.93 -15.50
N ALA A 100 -17.84 2.32 -14.36
CA ALA A 100 -17.26 3.65 -14.19
C ALA A 100 -16.17 3.97 -15.21
N VAL A 101 -15.26 3.02 -15.47
CA VAL A 101 -14.16 3.24 -16.42
C VAL A 101 -14.70 3.30 -17.86
N ILE A 102 -15.62 2.42 -18.26
CA ILE A 102 -16.24 2.51 -19.59
C ILE A 102 -17.01 3.82 -19.74
N THR A 103 -17.76 4.23 -18.71
CA THR A 103 -18.42 5.54 -18.66
C THR A 103 -17.41 6.67 -18.87
N SER A 104 -16.25 6.61 -18.21
CA SER A 104 -15.21 7.64 -18.35
C SER A 104 -14.57 7.65 -19.73
N VAL A 105 -14.32 6.49 -20.34
CA VAL A 105 -13.77 6.38 -21.71
C VAL A 105 -14.76 6.98 -22.71
N LEU A 106 -16.04 6.65 -22.60
CA LEU A 106 -17.10 7.21 -23.45
C LEU A 106 -17.31 8.71 -23.18
N GLY A 107 -17.20 9.15 -21.93
CA GLY A 107 -17.21 10.55 -21.54
C GLY A 107 -16.07 11.32 -22.19
N PHE A 108 -14.85 10.80 -22.13
CA PHE A 108 -13.69 11.38 -22.78
C PHE A 108 -13.85 11.41 -24.31
N TRP A 109 -14.34 10.33 -24.92
CA TRP A 109 -14.67 10.30 -26.35
C TRP A 109 -15.69 11.38 -26.73
N SER A 110 -16.70 11.61 -25.90
CA SER A 110 -17.68 12.69 -26.10
C SER A 110 -17.01 14.06 -26.09
N LEU A 111 -16.09 14.30 -25.14
CA LEU A 111 -15.32 15.55 -25.09
C LEU A 111 -14.39 15.72 -26.30
N TYR A 112 -13.65 14.68 -26.66
CA TYR A 112 -12.64 14.70 -27.72
C TYR A 112 -13.27 14.80 -29.12
N ALA A 113 -14.22 13.91 -29.42
CA ALA A 113 -14.93 13.87 -30.69
C ALA A 113 -16.41 14.14 -30.44
N GLY A 114 -17.15 13.12 -30.06
CA GLY A 114 -18.55 13.29 -29.69
C GLY A 114 -19.40 13.84 -30.84
N ASN A 115 -20.40 14.64 -30.46
CA ASN A 115 -21.35 15.30 -31.37
C ASN A 115 -20.81 16.59 -32.00
N ALA A 116 -19.66 17.09 -31.54
CA ALA A 116 -18.95 18.23 -32.11
C ALA A 116 -17.46 18.08 -31.86
N LEU A 117 -16.67 17.90 -32.92
CA LEU A 117 -15.28 17.50 -32.80
C LEU A 117 -14.44 18.62 -32.17
N SER A 118 -13.51 18.26 -31.28
CA SER A 118 -12.50 19.19 -30.74
C SER A 118 -11.31 19.39 -31.68
N PHE A 119 -11.34 18.74 -32.84
CA PHE A 119 -10.33 18.77 -33.90
C PHE A 119 -11.06 18.80 -35.25
N PHE A 120 -10.33 18.98 -36.35
CA PHE A 120 -10.89 18.97 -37.70
C PHE A 120 -10.65 17.62 -38.38
N VAL A 121 -11.66 17.06 -39.05
CA VAL A 121 -11.52 15.85 -39.88
C VAL A 121 -11.62 16.23 -41.35
N ASN A 122 -10.61 15.83 -42.14
CA ASN A 122 -10.59 16.09 -43.57
C ASN A 122 -11.75 15.35 -44.28
N ASP A 123 -12.42 16.04 -45.22
CA ASP A 123 -13.50 15.47 -46.06
C ASP A 123 -14.69 14.89 -45.28
N LEU A 124 -14.96 15.42 -44.08
CA LEU A 124 -16.13 15.08 -43.26
C LEU A 124 -17.18 16.20 -43.32
N HIS A 125 -18.37 15.85 -43.81
CA HIS A 125 -19.48 16.78 -44.08
C HIS A 125 -20.77 16.40 -43.33
N ASP A 126 -20.66 15.81 -42.14
CA ASP A 126 -21.82 15.38 -41.33
C ASP A 126 -22.29 16.44 -40.31
N GLY A 127 -21.69 17.64 -40.34
CA GLY A 127 -22.00 18.71 -39.40
C GLY A 127 -21.47 18.48 -37.99
N SER A 128 -20.50 17.58 -37.78
CA SER A 128 -19.77 17.41 -36.50
C SER A 128 -18.46 18.20 -36.44
N ASN A 129 -17.87 18.53 -37.59
CA ASN A 129 -16.64 19.31 -37.73
C ASN A 129 -16.78 20.75 -37.20
N PRO A 130 -15.86 21.26 -36.37
CA PRO A 130 -15.86 22.67 -36.02
C PRO A 130 -15.59 23.53 -37.28
N PRO A 131 -16.14 24.75 -37.36
CA PRO A 131 -15.79 25.69 -38.43
C PRO A 131 -14.27 25.85 -38.52
N LEU A 132 -13.73 25.71 -39.73
CA LEU A 132 -12.28 25.77 -39.96
C LEU A 132 -11.66 27.07 -39.44
N ALA A 133 -12.40 28.17 -39.53
CA ALA A 133 -11.99 29.45 -38.96
C ALA A 133 -11.72 29.37 -37.44
N ARG A 134 -12.47 28.57 -36.65
CA ARG A 134 -12.22 28.40 -35.20
C ARG A 134 -10.92 27.64 -34.93
N ILE A 135 -10.64 26.60 -35.72
CA ILE A 135 -9.40 25.83 -35.63
C ILE A 135 -8.20 26.73 -35.97
N ASN A 136 -8.28 27.49 -37.06
CA ASN A 136 -7.20 28.38 -37.47
C ASN A 136 -6.99 29.59 -36.54
N ARG A 137 -8.04 30.05 -35.85
CA ARG A 137 -7.95 31.23 -34.95
C ARG A 137 -7.27 30.93 -33.61
N ASP A 138 -7.16 29.67 -33.21
CA ASP A 138 -6.55 29.32 -31.93
C ASP A 138 -5.03 29.53 -31.91
N GLY A 139 -4.39 29.68 -33.08
CA GLY A 139 -2.95 29.93 -33.24
C GLY A 139 -2.07 28.72 -32.89
N ASN A 140 -2.52 27.89 -31.95
CA ASN A 140 -1.85 26.67 -31.49
C ASN A 140 -2.02 25.50 -32.47
N CYS A 141 -3.07 25.49 -33.29
CA CYS A 141 -3.25 24.50 -34.37
C CYS A 141 -2.37 24.75 -35.62
N THR A 142 -1.33 25.57 -35.48
CA THR A 142 -0.33 25.84 -36.52
C THR A 142 1.04 25.37 -36.04
N GLY A 143 1.84 24.72 -36.89
CA GLY A 143 3.16 24.20 -36.52
C GLY A 143 3.17 22.77 -35.97
N LEU A 144 3.75 22.55 -34.78
CA LEU A 144 4.01 21.21 -34.19
C LEU A 144 2.76 20.49 -33.63
N GLN A 145 1.66 21.20 -33.39
CA GLN A 145 0.41 20.61 -32.93
C GLN A 145 -0.52 20.33 -34.12
N ASN A 146 -0.79 19.06 -34.38
CA ASN A 146 -1.70 18.65 -35.45
C ASN A 146 -3.15 18.63 -34.93
N CYS A 147 -3.99 19.58 -35.34
CA CYS A 147 -5.43 19.57 -35.03
C CYS A 147 -6.28 18.91 -36.14
N PHE A 148 -5.66 18.22 -37.10
CA PHE A 148 -6.31 17.63 -38.26
C PHE A 148 -6.19 16.10 -38.23
N MET A 149 -7.30 15.42 -38.47
CA MET A 149 -7.40 13.96 -38.50
C MET A 149 -7.87 13.48 -39.87
N SER A 150 -7.32 12.36 -40.35
CA SER A 150 -7.84 11.70 -41.54
C SER A 150 -9.23 11.09 -41.25
N ARG A 151 -10.10 11.09 -42.26
CA ARG A 151 -11.42 10.47 -42.16
C ARG A 151 -11.34 8.98 -41.82
N GLU A 152 -10.32 8.29 -42.34
CA GLU A 152 -10.10 6.86 -42.06
C GLU A 152 -9.84 6.61 -40.57
N THR A 153 -8.92 7.35 -39.96
CA THR A 153 -8.58 7.24 -38.54
C THR A 153 -9.80 7.59 -37.68
N TYR A 154 -10.50 8.68 -38.01
CA TYR A 154 -11.73 9.08 -37.33
C TYR A 154 -12.80 7.98 -37.38
N ASN A 155 -13.04 7.38 -38.55
CA ASN A 155 -14.03 6.31 -38.71
C ASN A 155 -13.69 5.08 -37.88
N LYS A 156 -12.40 4.71 -37.78
CA LYS A 156 -11.93 3.61 -36.91
C LYS A 156 -12.22 3.91 -35.43
N MET A 157 -11.90 5.11 -34.95
CA MET A 157 -12.20 5.53 -33.58
C MET A 157 -13.70 5.55 -33.31
N LYS A 158 -14.48 6.13 -34.23
CA LYS A 158 -15.94 6.20 -34.14
C LYS A 158 -16.57 4.82 -34.03
N ALA A 159 -16.14 3.87 -34.87
CA ALA A 159 -16.64 2.49 -34.81
C ALA A 159 -16.34 1.82 -33.46
N LEU A 160 -15.13 2.01 -32.91
CA LEU A 160 -14.77 1.50 -31.58
C LEU A 160 -15.65 2.12 -30.48
N ALA A 161 -15.85 3.43 -30.51
CA ALA A 161 -16.68 4.14 -29.54
C ALA A 161 -18.16 3.71 -29.61
N GLU A 162 -18.72 3.56 -30.81
CA GLU A 162 -20.09 3.07 -31.00
C GLU A 162 -20.26 1.62 -30.54
N ASN A 163 -19.27 0.75 -30.78
CA ASN A 163 -19.26 -0.61 -30.27
C ASN A 163 -19.16 -0.66 -28.75
N LEU A 164 -18.31 0.19 -28.15
CA LEU A 164 -18.18 0.29 -26.70
C LEU A 164 -19.47 0.82 -26.04
N GLN A 165 -20.12 1.80 -26.66
CA GLN A 165 -21.39 2.35 -26.18
C GLN A 165 -22.51 1.32 -26.20
N LYS A 166 -22.59 0.49 -27.27
CA LYS A 166 -23.51 -0.65 -27.35
C LYS A 166 -23.19 -1.70 -26.28
N ALA A 167 -21.90 -2.02 -26.12
CA ALA A 167 -21.44 -2.98 -25.13
C ALA A 167 -21.84 -2.57 -23.71
N GLN A 168 -21.65 -1.30 -23.34
CA GLN A 168 -21.95 -0.79 -22.00
C GLN A 168 -23.40 -1.05 -21.55
N GLY A 169 -24.37 -0.91 -22.46
CA GLY A 169 -25.79 -1.16 -22.17
C GLY A 169 -26.14 -2.64 -22.01
N ASN A 170 -25.29 -3.53 -22.53
CA ASN A 170 -25.52 -4.97 -22.61
C ASN A 170 -24.38 -5.77 -21.97
N LEU A 171 -23.69 -5.20 -20.97
CA LEU A 171 -22.58 -5.87 -20.29
C LEU A 171 -23.07 -7.08 -19.51
N CYS A 172 -22.36 -8.19 -19.68
CA CYS A 172 -22.60 -9.41 -18.92
C CYS A 172 -22.02 -9.32 -17.52
N ALA A 173 -22.72 -9.90 -16.53
CA ALA A 173 -22.06 -10.29 -15.30
C ALA A 173 -20.97 -11.34 -15.60
N LEU A 174 -19.92 -11.42 -14.78
CA LEU A 174 -18.79 -12.32 -15.07
C LEU A 174 -19.20 -13.80 -15.07
N SER A 175 -20.29 -14.14 -14.37
CA SER A 175 -20.85 -15.48 -14.32
C SER A 175 -21.67 -15.89 -15.53
N GLU A 176 -22.10 -14.94 -16.36
CA GLU A 176 -22.88 -15.24 -17.55
C GLU A 176 -21.96 -15.75 -18.66
N GLN A 177 -22.34 -16.89 -19.25
CA GLN A 177 -21.70 -17.40 -20.46
C GLN A 177 -22.11 -16.53 -21.64
N CYS A 178 -21.35 -15.46 -21.87
CA CYS A 178 -21.54 -14.61 -23.02
C CYS A 178 -20.76 -15.15 -24.20
N SER A 179 -21.43 -15.98 -25.01
CA SER A 179 -20.88 -16.48 -26.25
C SER A 179 -20.48 -15.33 -27.16
N SER A 180 -19.18 -15.22 -27.45
CA SER A 180 -18.73 -14.53 -28.64
C SER A 180 -19.38 -15.22 -29.84
N ASN A 181 -20.28 -14.51 -30.55
CA ASN A 181 -20.77 -14.80 -31.91
C ASN A 181 -22.05 -15.64 -32.14
N GLN A 182 -23.02 -15.81 -31.22
CA GLN A 182 -24.35 -16.29 -31.67
C GLN A 182 -25.58 -15.69 -30.98
N SER A 183 -26.61 -15.55 -31.81
CA SER A 183 -27.86 -14.78 -31.70
C SER A 183 -28.83 -15.31 -30.64
N SER A 184 -28.54 -15.02 -29.38
CA SER A 184 -29.55 -14.98 -28.31
C SER A 184 -29.21 -13.84 -27.33
N GLY A 185 -29.62 -12.62 -27.65
CA GLY A 185 -29.66 -11.50 -26.69
C GLY A 185 -28.54 -10.45 -26.70
N ASN A 186 -27.69 -10.33 -27.74
CA ASN A 186 -26.72 -9.22 -27.96
C ASN A 186 -25.93 -8.74 -26.73
N LYS A 187 -25.53 -9.63 -25.81
CA LYS A 187 -24.72 -9.26 -24.64
C LYS A 187 -23.22 -9.22 -24.98
N THR A 188 -22.48 -8.32 -24.33
CA THR A 188 -21.02 -8.16 -24.52
C THR A 188 -20.27 -8.55 -23.26
N SER A 189 -19.24 -9.39 -23.40
CA SER A 189 -18.37 -9.74 -22.28
C SER A 189 -17.58 -8.51 -21.78
N ILE A 190 -17.28 -8.46 -20.49
CA ILE A 190 -16.45 -7.40 -19.91
C ILE A 190 -15.08 -7.35 -20.59
N THR A 191 -14.47 -8.50 -20.87
CA THR A 191 -13.17 -8.58 -21.56
C THR A 191 -13.22 -7.87 -22.90
N THR A 192 -14.21 -8.18 -23.74
CA THR A 192 -14.38 -7.55 -25.06
C THR A 192 -14.60 -6.04 -24.95
N ALA A 193 -15.38 -5.59 -23.96
CA ALA A 193 -15.61 -4.17 -23.74
C ALA A 193 -14.32 -3.44 -23.31
N LEU A 194 -13.53 -4.03 -22.39
CA LEU A 194 -12.25 -3.46 -21.96
C LEU A 194 -11.21 -3.45 -23.08
N GLU A 195 -11.16 -4.49 -23.92
CA GLU A 195 -10.29 -4.50 -25.11
C GLU A 195 -10.69 -3.42 -26.12
N THR A 196 -12.00 -3.19 -26.31
CA THR A 196 -12.50 -2.13 -27.18
C THR A 196 -12.16 -0.75 -26.63
N ALA A 197 -12.31 -0.55 -25.32
CA ALA A 197 -11.90 0.68 -24.63
C ALA A 197 -10.40 0.93 -24.75
N GLN A 198 -9.56 -0.11 -24.57
CA GLN A 198 -8.12 -0.04 -24.73
C GLN A 198 -7.74 0.38 -26.15
N LYS A 199 -8.27 -0.31 -27.16
CA LYS A 199 -8.03 0.02 -28.58
C LYS A 199 -8.44 1.47 -28.92
N LEU A 200 -9.55 1.94 -28.37
CA LEU A 200 -10.00 3.32 -28.57
C LEU A 200 -9.01 4.33 -27.97
N MET A 201 -8.64 4.15 -26.70
CA MET A 201 -7.71 5.05 -26.01
C MET A 201 -6.32 5.04 -26.66
N ASP A 202 -5.82 3.88 -27.05
CA ASP A 202 -4.53 3.75 -27.74
C ASP A 202 -4.56 4.41 -29.12
N LEU A 203 -5.64 4.25 -29.88
CA LEU A 203 -5.77 4.90 -31.19
C LEU A 203 -5.83 6.42 -31.05
N ILE A 204 -6.51 6.94 -30.02
CA ILE A 204 -6.56 8.37 -29.71
C ILE A 204 -5.17 8.93 -29.41
N GLU A 205 -4.37 8.24 -28.60
CA GLU A 205 -2.98 8.62 -28.30
C GLU A 205 -2.10 8.57 -29.55
N GLN A 206 -2.14 7.45 -30.30
CA GLN A 206 -1.30 7.22 -31.47
C GLN A 206 -1.58 8.19 -32.62
N ALA A 207 -2.81 8.69 -32.73
CA ALA A 207 -3.17 9.67 -33.75
C ALA A 207 -2.39 10.98 -33.60
N LYS A 208 -1.91 11.30 -32.38
CA LYS A 208 -1.18 12.55 -32.07
C LYS A 208 -1.94 13.80 -32.54
N VAL A 209 -3.27 13.74 -32.51
CA VAL A 209 -4.15 14.85 -32.85
C VAL A 209 -4.46 15.62 -31.58
N SER A 210 -4.23 16.93 -31.62
CA SER A 210 -4.45 17.84 -30.50
C SER A 210 -5.93 18.10 -30.28
N MET A 211 -6.30 18.22 -29.02
CA MET A 211 -7.66 18.53 -28.56
C MET A 211 -7.78 20.04 -28.33
N VAL A 212 -8.69 20.70 -29.05
CA VAL A 212 -9.00 22.13 -28.89
C VAL A 212 -10.15 22.28 -27.90
N TRP A 213 -9.84 22.53 -26.62
CA TRP A 213 -10.87 22.57 -25.57
C TRP A 213 -11.89 23.70 -25.75
N LYS A 214 -11.52 24.81 -26.39
CA LYS A 214 -12.44 25.90 -26.75
C LYS A 214 -13.61 25.47 -27.64
N ASN A 215 -13.48 24.35 -28.36
CA ASN A 215 -14.56 23.80 -29.17
C ASN A 215 -15.56 22.97 -28.36
N ILE A 216 -15.28 22.71 -27.09
CA ILE A 216 -16.11 21.88 -26.21
C ILE A 216 -17.05 22.79 -25.42
N VAL A 217 -18.29 22.88 -25.91
CA VAL A 217 -19.32 23.70 -25.28
C VAL A 217 -20.24 22.81 -24.45
N ILE A 218 -20.27 23.06 -23.15
CA ILE A 218 -21.17 22.46 -22.17
C ILE A 218 -21.80 23.60 -21.36
N ALA A 219 -23.13 23.72 -21.39
CA ALA A 219 -23.85 24.75 -20.65
C ALA A 219 -23.57 24.66 -19.14
N GLY A 220 -23.25 25.77 -18.49
CA GLY A 220 -22.91 25.80 -17.06
C GLY A 220 -21.52 25.25 -16.69
N VAL A 221 -20.72 24.80 -17.67
CA VAL A 221 -19.33 24.36 -17.46
C VAL A 221 -18.38 25.24 -18.28
N SER A 222 -18.56 25.26 -19.61
CA SER A 222 -17.68 26.00 -20.54
C SER A 222 -17.93 27.51 -20.60
N ASN A 223 -19.11 27.98 -20.16
CA ASN A 223 -19.53 29.38 -20.28
C ASN A 223 -19.24 30.22 -19.02
N ILE A 224 -18.48 29.69 -18.05
CA ILE A 224 -18.13 30.40 -16.81
C ILE A 224 -16.74 31.04 -16.99
N SER A 225 -16.61 32.33 -16.67
CA SER A 225 -15.39 33.11 -16.85
C SER A 225 -14.19 32.60 -16.03
N SER A 226 -14.43 31.92 -14.91
CA SER A 226 -13.41 31.24 -14.10
C SER A 226 -13.59 29.71 -14.15
N GLY A 227 -12.59 28.99 -14.67
CA GLY A 227 -12.52 27.52 -14.65
C GLY A 227 -12.83 26.81 -15.97
N ALA A 228 -13.05 27.53 -17.06
CA ALA A 228 -13.12 26.95 -18.40
C ALA A 228 -11.72 26.57 -18.91
N ILE A 229 -11.58 25.36 -19.46
CA ILE A 229 -10.33 24.92 -20.08
C ILE A 229 -10.29 25.48 -21.50
N THR A 230 -9.23 26.22 -21.83
CA THR A 230 -9.09 26.92 -23.12
C THR A 230 -7.81 26.53 -23.88
N SER A 231 -7.04 25.60 -23.35
CA SER A 231 -5.80 25.12 -23.95
C SER A 231 -6.05 24.26 -25.19
N THR A 232 -5.01 24.18 -26.01
CA THR A 232 -4.89 23.23 -27.12
C THR A 232 -3.58 22.49 -26.99
N GLY A 233 -3.65 21.17 -27.14
CA GLY A 233 -2.49 20.31 -27.00
C GLY A 233 -2.84 18.84 -27.24
N PRO A 234 -1.85 17.96 -27.37
CA PRO A 234 -2.07 16.52 -27.45
C PRO A 234 -2.83 16.01 -26.23
N VAL A 235 -3.63 14.96 -26.43
CA VAL A 235 -4.46 14.34 -25.37
C VAL A 235 -3.63 13.91 -24.14
N THR A 236 -2.37 13.56 -24.34
CA THR A 236 -1.41 13.15 -23.30
C THR A 236 -0.98 14.30 -22.37
N ASP A 237 -1.23 15.55 -22.72
CA ASP A 237 -0.98 16.69 -21.82
C ASP A 237 -2.05 16.79 -20.72
N TYR A 238 -3.19 16.11 -20.91
CA TYR A 238 -4.33 16.18 -20.00
C TYR A 238 -4.38 14.97 -19.08
N ALA A 239 -4.28 15.23 -17.78
CA ALA A 239 -4.34 14.20 -16.73
C ALA A 239 -5.62 13.35 -16.80
N VAL A 240 -6.76 13.90 -17.24
CA VAL A 240 -8.00 13.12 -17.45
C VAL A 240 -7.82 11.97 -18.43
N PHE A 241 -7.12 12.19 -19.55
CA PHE A 241 -6.86 11.14 -20.53
C PHE A 241 -5.91 10.09 -19.96
N ASN A 242 -4.79 10.55 -19.39
CA ASN A 242 -3.74 9.68 -18.84
C ASN A 242 -4.29 8.80 -17.71
N ASN A 243 -5.08 9.36 -16.80
CA ASN A 243 -5.66 8.62 -15.68
C ASN A 243 -6.70 7.60 -16.17
N ILE A 244 -7.61 7.96 -17.09
CA ILE A 244 -8.59 7.02 -17.65
C ILE A 244 -7.88 5.85 -18.35
N LYS A 245 -6.85 6.14 -19.15
CA LYS A 245 -6.06 5.10 -19.81
C LYS A 245 -5.35 4.19 -18.79
N ALA A 246 -4.79 4.76 -17.73
CA ALA A 246 -4.11 4.01 -16.67
C ALA A 246 -5.04 3.11 -15.85
N MET A 247 -6.35 3.35 -15.81
CA MET A 247 -7.32 2.49 -15.12
C MET A 247 -7.53 1.14 -15.80
N LEU A 248 -7.39 1.10 -17.13
CA LEU A 248 -7.64 -0.10 -17.94
C LEU A 248 -6.79 -1.32 -17.55
N PRO A 249 -5.46 -1.22 -17.39
CA PRO A 249 -4.65 -2.38 -16.98
C PRO A 249 -5.01 -2.90 -15.58
N TYR A 250 -5.31 -2.02 -14.62
CA TYR A 250 -5.77 -2.45 -13.28
C TYR A 250 -7.08 -3.25 -13.36
N LEU A 251 -8.01 -2.83 -14.20
CA LEU A 251 -9.26 -3.56 -14.43
C LEU A 251 -9.04 -4.91 -15.11
N GLN A 252 -8.18 -4.96 -16.13
CA GLN A 252 -7.86 -6.20 -16.83
C GLN A 252 -7.23 -7.23 -15.90
N GLU A 253 -6.29 -6.80 -15.04
CA GLU A 253 -5.70 -7.66 -14.02
C GLU A 253 -6.73 -8.11 -12.99
N ALA A 254 -7.55 -7.19 -12.48
CA ALA A 254 -8.57 -7.51 -11.48
C ALA A 254 -9.64 -8.48 -12.04
N LEU A 255 -10.00 -8.34 -13.32
CA LEU A 255 -10.90 -9.27 -14.00
C LEU A 255 -10.30 -10.68 -14.09
N LYS A 256 -9.04 -10.79 -14.52
CA LYS A 256 -8.33 -12.06 -14.59
C LYS A 256 -8.26 -12.74 -13.22
N LEU A 257 -7.88 -11.99 -12.18
CA LEU A 257 -7.84 -12.50 -10.81
C LEU A 257 -9.20 -12.94 -10.32
N THR A 258 -10.27 -12.18 -10.64
CA THR A 258 -11.64 -12.53 -10.24
C THR A 258 -12.08 -13.87 -10.85
N GLN A 259 -11.77 -14.11 -12.13
CA GLN A 259 -12.06 -15.38 -12.80
C GLN A 259 -11.27 -16.55 -12.18
N SER A 260 -9.96 -16.37 -11.96
CA SER A 260 -9.13 -17.40 -11.32
C SER A 260 -9.58 -17.70 -9.88
N ASN A 261 -9.96 -16.68 -9.10
CA ASN A 261 -10.46 -16.86 -7.74
C ASN A 261 -11.79 -17.58 -7.67
N HIS A 262 -12.68 -17.40 -8.66
CA HIS A 262 -13.92 -18.17 -8.71
C HIS A 262 -13.66 -19.68 -8.86
N THR A 263 -12.69 -20.08 -9.68
CA THR A 263 -12.25 -21.48 -9.80
C THR A 263 -11.68 -21.99 -8.47
N LEU A 264 -10.79 -21.21 -7.84
CA LEU A 264 -10.13 -21.59 -6.58
C LEU A 264 -11.13 -21.73 -5.41
N SER A 265 -12.13 -20.84 -5.36
CA SER A 265 -13.24 -20.90 -4.38
C SER A 265 -13.98 -22.25 -4.41
N THR A 266 -14.23 -22.77 -5.60
CA THR A 266 -14.88 -24.08 -5.80
C THR A 266 -14.00 -25.24 -5.33
N GLN A 267 -12.69 -25.17 -5.57
CA GLN A 267 -11.72 -26.19 -5.16
C GLN A 267 -11.56 -26.26 -3.63
N LEU A 268 -11.46 -25.10 -2.96
CA LEU A 268 -11.33 -25.00 -1.51
C LEU A 268 -12.52 -25.60 -0.75
N GLN A 269 -13.73 -25.55 -1.33
CA GLN A 269 -14.91 -26.19 -0.75
C GLN A 269 -14.77 -27.71 -0.65
N ALA A 270 -14.13 -28.36 -1.62
CA ALA A 270 -13.88 -29.79 -1.58
C ALA A 270 -12.78 -30.17 -0.57
N GLN A 271 -11.75 -29.33 -0.44
CA GLN A 271 -10.61 -29.57 0.46
C GLN A 271 -10.95 -29.37 1.95
N ALA A 272 -11.82 -28.41 2.29
CA ALA A 272 -12.22 -28.13 3.68
C ALA A 272 -12.92 -29.32 4.36
N MET A 273 -13.44 -30.28 3.58
CA MET A 273 -14.06 -31.51 4.08
C MET A 273 -13.03 -32.62 4.44
N GLY A 274 -11.72 -32.41 4.21
CA GLY A 274 -10.69 -33.45 4.28
C GLY A 274 -9.62 -33.34 5.38
N SER A 275 -9.29 -32.14 5.89
CA SER A 275 -8.45 -31.84 7.09
C SER A 275 -7.73 -30.49 6.91
N GLN A 276 -7.87 -29.58 7.89
CA GLN A 276 -7.17 -28.27 7.90
C GLN A 276 -5.63 -28.39 8.00
N LYS A 277 -5.08 -29.59 8.23
CA LYS A 277 -3.64 -29.86 8.21
C LYS A 277 -3.07 -30.14 6.82
N ASN A 278 -3.90 -30.08 5.78
CA ASN A 278 -3.44 -30.27 4.41
C ASN A 278 -2.58 -29.08 3.95
N ARG A 279 -1.34 -29.36 3.52
CA ARG A 279 -0.41 -28.36 2.96
C ARG A 279 -0.98 -27.67 1.72
N GLU A 280 -1.74 -28.38 0.90
CA GLU A 280 -2.39 -27.83 -0.28
C GLU A 280 -3.46 -26.81 0.12
N PHE A 281 -4.34 -27.16 1.05
CA PHE A 281 -5.34 -26.24 1.60
C PHE A 281 -4.71 -24.95 2.13
N ALA A 282 -3.64 -25.06 2.93
CA ALA A 282 -2.95 -23.91 3.51
C ALA A 282 -2.36 -22.97 2.44
N LYS A 283 -1.81 -23.55 1.37
CA LYS A 283 -1.31 -22.78 0.21
C LYS A 283 -2.44 -22.12 -0.56
N ASP A 284 -3.51 -22.86 -0.80
CA ASP A 284 -4.62 -22.43 -1.64
C ASP A 284 -5.47 -21.34 -0.96
N ILE A 285 -5.77 -21.46 0.34
CA ILE A 285 -6.50 -20.42 1.10
C ILE A 285 -5.70 -19.11 1.19
N TYR A 286 -4.38 -19.18 1.32
CA TYR A 286 -3.53 -18.00 1.35
C TYR A 286 -3.41 -17.33 -0.01
N ALA A 287 -3.22 -18.11 -1.08
CA ALA A 287 -3.26 -17.58 -2.45
C ALA A 287 -4.63 -16.95 -2.76
N PHE A 288 -5.71 -17.62 -2.37
CA PHE A 288 -7.07 -17.12 -2.52
C PHE A 288 -7.27 -15.77 -1.85
N ALA A 289 -6.88 -15.63 -0.57
CA ALA A 289 -6.99 -14.39 0.18
C ALA A 289 -6.13 -13.27 -0.41
N GLN A 290 -4.88 -13.57 -0.83
CA GLN A 290 -4.00 -12.59 -1.46
C GLN A 290 -4.58 -12.06 -2.78
N ASN A 291 -5.13 -12.94 -3.61
CA ASN A 291 -5.78 -12.55 -4.85
C ASN A 291 -6.99 -11.62 -4.59
N GLN A 292 -7.81 -11.87 -3.56
CA GLN A 292 -8.92 -10.96 -3.21
C GLN A 292 -8.41 -9.59 -2.78
N LYS A 293 -7.33 -9.55 -1.99
CA LYS A 293 -6.70 -8.29 -1.58
C LYS A 293 -6.18 -7.53 -2.79
N GLN A 294 -5.56 -8.21 -3.76
CA GLN A 294 -5.09 -7.58 -4.99
C GLN A 294 -6.25 -7.05 -5.84
N ILE A 295 -7.38 -7.77 -5.94
CA ILE A 295 -8.60 -7.30 -6.61
C ILE A 295 -9.10 -5.99 -5.99
N LEU A 296 -9.19 -5.92 -4.66
CA LEU A 296 -9.60 -4.71 -3.95
C LEU A 296 -8.57 -3.58 -4.06
N SER A 297 -7.28 -3.90 -4.06
CA SER A 297 -6.18 -2.96 -4.29
C SER A 297 -6.31 -2.31 -5.68
N ASN A 298 -6.57 -3.11 -6.71
CA ASN A 298 -6.79 -2.61 -8.07
C ASN A 298 -8.02 -1.69 -8.16
N ALA A 299 -9.13 -2.05 -7.49
CA ALA A 299 -10.30 -1.18 -7.38
C ALA A 299 -9.98 0.14 -6.66
N SER A 300 -9.18 0.10 -5.60
CA SER A 300 -8.69 1.28 -4.88
C SER A 300 -7.81 2.17 -5.76
N ASN A 301 -6.90 1.58 -6.54
CA ASN A 301 -6.05 2.30 -7.50
C ASN A 301 -6.89 3.02 -8.56
N ILE A 302 -7.94 2.38 -9.08
CA ILE A 302 -8.88 3.00 -10.03
C ILE A 302 -9.58 4.20 -9.39
N PHE A 303 -10.08 4.05 -8.16
CA PHE A 303 -10.67 5.17 -7.42
C PHE A 303 -9.68 6.33 -7.22
N ASN A 304 -8.43 6.02 -6.87
CA ASN A 304 -7.38 7.03 -6.69
C ASN A 304 -7.03 7.74 -8.00
N LEU A 305 -7.02 7.03 -9.14
CA LEU A 305 -6.83 7.62 -10.46
C LEU A 305 -7.96 8.59 -10.81
N PHE A 306 -9.22 8.26 -10.48
CA PHE A 306 -10.34 9.21 -10.63
C PHE A 306 -10.15 10.45 -9.77
N ASN A 307 -9.80 10.26 -8.49
CA ASN A 307 -9.62 11.34 -7.53
C ASN A 307 -8.40 12.23 -7.83
N SER A 308 -7.46 11.73 -8.63
CA SER A 308 -6.26 12.47 -9.07
C SER A 308 -6.50 13.29 -10.35
N ILE A 309 -7.67 13.18 -10.98
CA ILE A 309 -8.02 14.03 -12.12
C ILE A 309 -8.24 15.47 -11.62
N PRO A 310 -7.62 16.49 -12.25
CA PRO A 310 -7.87 17.89 -11.93
C PRO A 310 -9.36 18.23 -11.92
N LYS A 311 -9.82 19.00 -10.93
CA LYS A 311 -11.26 19.25 -10.68
C LYS A 311 -11.98 19.87 -11.88
N ASP A 312 -11.31 20.74 -12.62
CA ASP A 312 -11.80 21.34 -13.86
C ASP A 312 -12.01 20.27 -14.94
N GLN A 313 -11.01 19.42 -15.20
CA GLN A 313 -11.11 18.34 -16.19
C GLN A 313 -12.17 17.29 -15.79
N LEU A 314 -12.24 16.93 -14.50
CA LEU A 314 -13.25 16.02 -13.97
C LEU A 314 -14.66 16.59 -14.16
N LYS A 315 -14.86 17.89 -13.92
CA LYS A 315 -16.15 18.55 -14.16
C LYS A 315 -16.59 18.46 -15.62
N TYR A 316 -15.67 18.63 -16.57
CA TYR A 316 -15.99 18.41 -17.99
C TYR A 316 -16.34 16.94 -18.28
N LEU A 317 -15.59 15.99 -17.72
CA LEU A 317 -15.84 14.56 -17.90
C LEU A 317 -17.23 14.14 -17.39
N GLU A 318 -17.60 14.58 -16.18
CA GLU A 318 -18.90 14.30 -15.57
C GLU A 318 -20.07 14.85 -16.39
N ASN A 319 -19.87 15.99 -17.05
CA ASN A 319 -20.90 16.68 -17.83
C ASN A 319 -20.75 16.45 -19.34
N ALA A 320 -19.88 15.53 -19.78
CA ALA A 320 -19.56 15.32 -21.18
C ALA A 320 -20.77 14.91 -22.04
N TYR A 321 -21.79 14.30 -21.43
CA TYR A 321 -23.05 13.95 -22.08
C TYR A 321 -23.96 15.17 -22.38
N LEU A 322 -23.69 16.32 -21.75
CA LEU A 322 -24.39 17.59 -21.98
C LEU A 322 -23.70 18.47 -23.03
N LYS A 323 -22.67 17.95 -23.71
CA LYS A 323 -21.95 18.67 -24.77
C LYS A 323 -22.92 19.09 -25.88
N VAL A 324 -22.84 20.35 -26.27
CA VAL A 324 -23.72 20.99 -27.25
C VAL A 324 -23.02 20.96 -28.61
N PRO A 325 -23.69 20.47 -29.68
CA PRO A 325 -23.10 20.51 -31.01
C PRO A 325 -23.11 21.93 -31.57
N HIS A 326 -22.17 22.22 -32.47
CA HIS A 326 -22.07 23.54 -33.09
C HIS A 326 -23.19 23.80 -34.14
N LEU A 327 -23.74 22.73 -34.73
CA LEU A 327 -24.88 22.72 -35.63
C LEU A 327 -25.79 21.53 -35.28
N GLY A 328 -27.11 21.70 -35.39
CA GLY A 328 -28.09 20.62 -35.15
C GLY A 328 -28.40 20.34 -33.67
N LYS A 329 -29.06 19.20 -33.41
CA LYS A 329 -29.37 18.69 -32.06
C LYS A 329 -28.38 17.59 -31.70
N THR A 330 -28.06 17.42 -30.41
CA THR A 330 -27.26 16.30 -29.92
C THR A 330 -27.87 14.99 -30.46
N PRO A 331 -27.12 14.16 -31.22
CA PRO A 331 -27.64 12.90 -31.73
C PRO A 331 -28.12 12.07 -30.53
N THR A 332 -29.40 11.71 -30.50
CA THR A 332 -30.01 10.99 -29.35
C THR A 332 -29.67 9.50 -29.32
N ASN A 333 -28.95 9.01 -30.33
CA ASN A 333 -28.53 7.62 -30.44
C ASN A 333 -27.17 7.57 -31.17
N PRO A 334 -26.11 6.99 -30.57
CA PRO A 334 -26.09 6.26 -29.31
C PRO A 334 -25.69 7.11 -28.07
N TYR A 335 -25.77 8.45 -28.10
CA TYR A 335 -25.38 9.28 -26.95
C TYR A 335 -26.31 9.07 -25.75
N ARG A 336 -25.74 8.66 -24.61
CA ARG A 336 -26.48 8.53 -23.35
C ARG A 336 -27.00 9.88 -22.88
N GLN A 337 -28.25 9.89 -22.42
CA GLN A 337 -28.80 10.91 -21.54
C GLN A 337 -28.67 10.40 -20.09
N ASN A 338 -28.27 11.27 -19.14
CA ASN A 338 -28.15 11.00 -17.71
C ASN A 338 -27.04 10.02 -17.27
N VAL A 339 -25.78 10.37 -17.53
CA VAL A 339 -24.62 9.70 -16.94
C VAL A 339 -24.33 10.28 -15.55
N ASN A 340 -24.22 9.45 -14.52
CA ASN A 340 -23.81 9.88 -13.18
C ASN A 340 -22.49 9.21 -12.77
N LEU A 341 -21.41 9.66 -13.40
CA LEU A 341 -20.05 9.16 -13.14
C LEU A 341 -19.66 9.33 -11.66
N ASN A 342 -20.09 10.42 -11.02
CA ASN A 342 -19.86 10.64 -9.59
C ASN A 342 -20.41 9.50 -8.72
N LYS A 343 -21.65 9.08 -8.97
CA LYS A 343 -22.27 7.96 -8.26
C LYS A 343 -21.52 6.65 -8.51
N GLU A 344 -21.07 6.41 -9.74
CA GLU A 344 -20.28 5.23 -10.10
C GLU A 344 -18.93 5.21 -9.35
N ILE A 345 -18.21 6.34 -9.31
CA ILE A 345 -16.95 6.50 -8.56
C ILE A 345 -17.16 6.27 -7.06
N GLN A 346 -18.20 6.85 -6.46
CA GLN A 346 -18.50 6.63 -5.04
C GLN A 346 -18.87 5.17 -4.73
N THR A 347 -19.51 4.48 -5.67
CA THR A 347 -19.83 3.06 -5.53
C THR A 347 -18.54 2.21 -5.45
N ILE A 348 -17.50 2.54 -6.22
CA ILE A 348 -16.19 1.88 -6.10
C ILE A 348 -15.62 2.04 -4.69
N LYS A 349 -15.57 3.29 -4.18
CA LYS A 349 -15.06 3.59 -2.84
C LYS A 349 -15.80 2.80 -1.75
N ASN A 350 -17.13 2.79 -1.83
CA ASN A 350 -17.97 2.11 -0.85
C ASN A 350 -17.74 0.60 -0.88
N ASN A 351 -17.60 0.00 -2.07
CA ASN A 351 -17.30 -1.42 -2.22
C ASN A 351 -15.92 -1.78 -1.64
N VAL A 352 -14.90 -0.96 -1.91
CA VAL A 352 -13.54 -1.17 -1.35
C VAL A 352 -13.58 -1.14 0.17
N SER A 353 -14.28 -0.16 0.76
CA SER A 353 -14.41 -0.07 2.23
C SER A 353 -15.22 -1.21 2.82
N TYR A 354 -16.33 -1.61 2.18
CA TYR A 354 -17.22 -2.65 2.70
C TYR A 354 -16.56 -4.03 2.75
N TYR A 355 -15.81 -4.38 1.70
CA TYR A 355 -15.15 -5.68 1.60
C TYR A 355 -13.73 -5.70 2.17
N GLY A 356 -13.02 -4.57 2.18
CA GLY A 356 -11.61 -4.47 2.58
C GLY A 356 -11.32 -5.06 3.95
N ASN A 357 -12.05 -4.62 4.98
CA ASN A 357 -11.80 -5.08 6.36
C ASN A 357 -11.99 -6.60 6.52
N ARG A 358 -12.99 -7.18 5.84
CA ARG A 358 -13.28 -8.62 5.89
C ARG A 358 -12.20 -9.42 5.18
N VAL A 359 -11.76 -8.96 4.01
CA VAL A 359 -10.67 -9.60 3.25
C VAL A 359 -9.35 -9.50 3.99
N ASP A 360 -9.04 -8.36 4.63
CA ASP A 360 -7.82 -8.19 5.41
C ASP A 360 -7.80 -9.11 6.65
N ALA A 361 -8.91 -9.20 7.37
CA ALA A 361 -9.05 -10.12 8.50
C ALA A 361 -8.87 -11.58 8.06
N ALA A 362 -9.57 -11.99 6.99
CA ALA A 362 -9.46 -13.35 6.45
C ALA A 362 -8.07 -13.66 5.89
N LEU A 363 -7.39 -12.67 5.29
CA LEU A 363 -6.00 -12.82 4.84
C LEU A 363 -5.05 -13.03 6.01
N SER A 364 -5.24 -12.33 7.12
CA SER A 364 -4.43 -12.54 8.33
C SER A 364 -4.55 -13.98 8.82
N VAL A 365 -5.77 -14.51 8.89
CA VAL A 365 -6.02 -15.91 9.29
C VAL A 365 -5.44 -16.89 8.26
N ALA A 366 -5.62 -16.64 6.96
CA ALA A 366 -5.05 -17.48 5.91
C ALA A 366 -3.52 -17.51 5.95
N LYS A 367 -2.87 -16.39 6.30
CA LYS A 367 -1.43 -16.30 6.52
C LYS A 367 -0.99 -17.13 7.73
N ASP A 368 -1.74 -17.08 8.83
CA ASP A 368 -1.48 -17.90 10.01
C ASP A 368 -1.55 -19.40 9.67
N VAL A 369 -2.58 -19.82 8.92
CA VAL A 369 -2.74 -21.20 8.44
C VAL A 369 -1.57 -21.61 7.54
N TYR A 370 -1.17 -20.76 6.59
CA TYR A 370 -0.05 -21.01 5.68
C TYR A 370 1.28 -21.18 6.42
N ASN A 371 1.53 -20.35 7.41
CA ASN A 371 2.78 -20.33 8.17
C ASN A 371 2.81 -21.27 9.36
N LEU A 372 1.73 -22.02 9.65
CA LEU A 372 1.59 -22.81 10.88
C LEU A 372 2.83 -23.64 11.22
N LYS A 373 3.34 -24.45 10.28
CA LYS A 373 4.54 -25.29 10.52
C LYS A 373 5.81 -24.48 10.80
N SER A 374 5.97 -23.32 10.14
CA SER A 374 7.11 -22.42 10.39
C SER A 374 6.98 -21.81 11.78
N ASN A 375 5.79 -21.29 12.09
CA ASN A 375 5.49 -20.67 13.38
C ASN A 375 5.68 -21.64 14.55
N GLU A 376 5.30 -22.91 14.39
CA GLU A 376 5.53 -23.98 15.37
C GLU A 376 7.01 -24.23 15.64
N ALA A 377 7.88 -24.18 14.62
CA ALA A 377 9.33 -24.32 14.81
C ALA A 377 9.97 -23.05 15.41
N GLU A 378 9.51 -21.88 14.94
CA GLU A 378 10.01 -20.58 15.39
C GLU A 378 9.66 -20.32 16.86
N ILE A 379 8.47 -20.71 17.32
CA ILE A 379 8.05 -20.45 18.69
C ILE A 379 8.85 -21.28 19.70
N VAL A 380 9.22 -22.52 19.35
CA VAL A 380 10.09 -23.38 20.18
C VAL A 380 11.46 -22.74 20.33
N SER A 381 12.00 -22.19 19.25
CA SER A 381 13.29 -21.50 19.24
C SER A 381 13.24 -20.20 20.04
N ALA A 382 12.21 -19.38 19.81
CA ALA A 382 12.01 -18.12 20.53
C ALA A 382 11.81 -18.34 22.04
N TYR A 383 11.03 -19.35 22.43
CA TYR A 383 10.88 -19.76 23.83
C TYR A 383 12.21 -20.19 24.44
N SER A 384 12.97 -21.05 23.76
CA SER A 384 14.25 -21.56 24.27
C SER A 384 15.25 -20.43 24.48
N ASN A 385 15.32 -19.48 23.53
CA ASN A 385 16.15 -18.30 23.64
C ASN A 385 15.70 -17.38 24.79
N ALA A 386 14.39 -17.10 24.91
CA ALA A 386 13.85 -16.30 26.01
C ALA A 386 14.15 -16.95 27.37
N LYS A 387 13.96 -18.26 27.49
CA LYS A 387 14.21 -19.02 28.72
C LYS A 387 15.68 -18.96 29.11
N ASN A 388 16.59 -19.30 28.21
CA ASN A 388 18.03 -19.29 28.49
C ASN A 388 18.51 -17.88 28.86
N LEU A 389 18.10 -16.86 28.08
CA LEU A 389 18.47 -15.47 28.34
C LEU A 389 17.91 -14.98 29.68
N SER A 390 16.67 -15.35 30.03
CA SER A 390 16.07 -15.00 31.33
C SER A 390 16.82 -15.62 32.51
N GLN A 391 17.35 -16.83 32.35
CA GLN A 391 18.19 -17.51 33.34
C GLN A 391 19.56 -16.84 33.47
N GLU A 392 20.22 -16.53 32.36
CA GLU A 392 21.47 -15.78 32.37
C GLU A 392 21.32 -14.43 33.07
N ILE A 393 20.27 -13.66 32.73
CA ILE A 393 19.97 -12.37 33.36
C ILE A 393 19.76 -12.54 34.87
N SER A 394 19.03 -13.58 35.29
CA SER A 394 18.76 -13.83 36.72
C SER A 394 20.02 -14.16 37.53
N GLN A 395 21.11 -14.58 36.89
CA GLN A 395 22.39 -14.89 37.53
C GLN A 395 23.31 -13.65 37.62
N LEU A 396 22.97 -12.55 36.95
CA LEU A 396 23.78 -11.33 36.99
C LEU A 396 23.60 -10.64 38.35
N PRO A 397 24.69 -10.33 39.08
CA PRO A 397 24.59 -9.73 40.42
C PRO A 397 24.03 -8.30 40.41
N TYR A 398 24.14 -7.61 39.28
CA TYR A 398 23.64 -6.24 39.08
C TYR A 398 22.23 -6.19 38.43
N ASN A 399 21.58 -7.34 38.21
CA ASN A 399 20.21 -7.41 37.70
C ASN A 399 19.19 -6.85 38.72
N GLN A 400 18.27 -6.00 38.24
CA GLN A 400 17.25 -5.36 39.09
C GLN A 400 15.83 -5.91 38.86
N VAL A 401 15.63 -6.74 37.83
CA VAL A 401 14.31 -7.29 37.44
C VAL A 401 14.30 -8.79 37.70
N ASN A 402 13.28 -9.29 38.41
CA ASN A 402 13.09 -10.73 38.53
C ASN A 402 12.64 -11.33 37.17
N THR A 403 13.59 -11.91 36.44
CA THR A 403 13.34 -12.59 35.15
C THR A 403 13.17 -14.09 35.27
N LYS A 404 13.34 -14.67 36.47
CA LYS A 404 13.19 -16.11 36.66
C LYS A 404 11.75 -16.52 36.39
N ASP A 405 11.56 -17.53 35.55
CA ASP A 405 10.24 -18.05 35.15
C ASP A 405 9.32 -16.99 34.51
N ILE A 406 9.88 -15.92 33.94
CA ILE A 406 9.14 -14.90 33.17
C ILE A 406 8.38 -15.51 31.98
N ILE A 407 8.88 -16.63 31.48
CA ILE A 407 8.24 -17.44 30.45
C ILE A 407 8.27 -18.91 30.86
N THR A 408 7.12 -19.57 30.77
CA THR A 408 6.95 -20.97 31.15
C THR A 408 6.12 -21.72 30.12
N LEU A 409 6.24 -23.05 30.12
CA LEU A 409 5.32 -23.93 29.43
C LEU A 409 4.62 -24.79 30.49
N PRO A 410 3.32 -24.56 30.77
CA PRO A 410 2.56 -25.45 31.64
C PRO A 410 2.60 -26.86 31.06
N TYR A 411 3.08 -27.83 31.83
CA TYR A 411 3.12 -29.22 31.39
C TYR A 411 1.71 -29.79 31.38
N ASP A 412 1.21 -30.14 30.19
CA ASP A 412 -0.04 -30.89 30.03
C ASP A 412 0.19 -32.07 29.08
N LYS A 413 0.15 -33.28 29.66
CA LYS A 413 0.36 -34.55 28.96
C LYS A 413 -0.76 -34.88 27.96
N ASN A 414 -1.93 -34.26 28.11
CA ASN A 414 -3.13 -34.51 27.31
C ASN A 414 -3.52 -33.32 26.43
N ALA A 415 -2.67 -32.29 26.33
CA ALA A 415 -2.95 -31.10 25.55
C ALA A 415 -3.16 -31.42 24.06
N PRO A 416 -4.21 -30.87 23.43
CA PRO A 416 -4.34 -30.84 21.97
C PRO A 416 -3.09 -30.21 21.32
N ALA A 417 -2.88 -30.39 20.00
CA ALA A 417 -1.72 -29.85 19.29
C ALA A 417 -1.47 -28.35 19.54
N ALA A 418 -2.54 -27.54 19.64
CA ALA A 418 -2.45 -26.12 19.99
C ALA A 418 -1.98 -25.86 21.43
N GLY A 419 -2.23 -26.78 22.36
CA GLY A 419 -1.80 -26.69 23.75
C GLY A 419 -0.31 -26.99 23.95
N GLN A 420 0.35 -27.66 23.00
CA GLN A 420 1.80 -27.91 23.05
C GLN A 420 2.64 -26.61 22.97
N TYR A 421 2.09 -25.56 22.37
CA TYR A 421 2.76 -24.26 22.18
C TYR A 421 2.17 -23.16 23.07
N ASN A 422 1.41 -23.53 24.10
CA ASN A 422 0.73 -22.58 24.99
C ASN A 422 1.67 -22.00 26.06
N TYR A 423 2.78 -21.39 25.61
CA TYR A 423 3.71 -20.69 26.47
C TYR A 423 3.01 -19.55 27.22
N GLN A 424 3.31 -19.44 28.51
CA GLN A 424 2.77 -18.41 29.39
C GLN A 424 3.87 -17.41 29.71
N ILE A 425 3.59 -16.14 29.46
CA ILE A 425 4.44 -15.01 29.84
C ILE A 425 3.84 -14.43 31.11
N ASN A 426 4.65 -14.30 32.17
CA ASN A 426 4.19 -13.67 33.40
C ASN A 426 3.98 -12.17 33.15
N PRO A 427 2.73 -11.66 33.24
CA PRO A 427 2.43 -10.28 32.87
C PRO A 427 3.06 -9.27 33.83
N GLU A 428 3.22 -9.60 35.11
CA GLU A 428 3.84 -8.72 36.10
C GLU A 428 5.34 -8.58 35.82
N GLN A 429 6.03 -9.70 35.57
CA GLN A 429 7.46 -9.70 35.26
C GLN A 429 7.74 -9.03 33.91
N GLN A 430 6.89 -9.23 32.90
CA GLN A 430 6.99 -8.54 31.62
C GLN A 430 6.79 -7.03 31.77
N SER A 431 5.83 -6.60 32.60
CA SER A 431 5.60 -5.19 32.92
C SER A 431 6.84 -4.58 33.61
N ASN A 432 7.41 -5.25 34.60
CA ASN A 432 8.63 -4.79 35.29
C ASN A 432 9.83 -4.68 34.35
N LEU A 433 10.00 -5.65 33.43
CA LEU A 433 11.03 -5.59 32.38
C LEU A 433 10.84 -4.37 31.46
N SER A 434 9.60 -4.10 31.04
CA SER A 434 9.25 -2.95 30.20
C SER A 434 9.51 -1.62 30.92
N GLN A 435 9.17 -1.52 32.20
CA GLN A 435 9.44 -0.35 33.03
C GLN A 435 10.94 -0.13 33.21
N ALA A 436 11.72 -1.18 33.44
CA ALA A 436 13.17 -1.10 33.54
C ALA A 436 13.81 -0.62 32.22
N LEU A 437 13.36 -1.12 31.07
CA LEU A 437 13.79 -0.64 29.75
C LEU A 437 13.46 0.84 29.52
N ALA A 438 12.27 1.29 29.92
CA ALA A 438 11.88 2.69 29.84
C ALA A 438 12.72 3.58 30.77
N ALA A 439 13.07 3.11 31.97
CA ALA A 439 13.97 3.83 32.87
C ALA A 439 15.40 3.90 32.32
N MET A 440 15.91 2.81 31.73
CA MET A 440 17.23 2.75 31.11
C MET A 440 17.34 3.59 29.83
N SER A 441 16.25 3.75 29.06
CA SER A 441 16.24 4.61 27.88
C SER A 441 16.32 6.10 28.21
N ASN A 442 15.81 6.50 29.37
CA ASN A 442 15.90 7.85 29.92
C ASN A 442 17.25 8.15 30.60
N ASN A 443 18.17 7.18 30.65
CA ASN A 443 19.46 7.37 31.29
C ASN A 443 20.41 8.24 30.42
N PRO A 444 20.89 9.40 30.92
CA PRO A 444 21.73 10.32 30.16
C PRO A 444 23.09 9.72 29.77
N PHE A 445 23.53 8.63 30.41
CA PHE A 445 24.79 7.96 30.12
C PHE A 445 24.72 6.97 28.94
N LYS A 446 23.53 6.68 28.39
CA LYS A 446 23.36 5.77 27.22
C LYS A 446 24.18 6.21 26.00
N LYS A 447 24.44 7.51 25.85
CA LYS A 447 25.25 8.11 24.76
C LYS A 447 26.72 8.32 25.10
N VAL A 448 27.12 8.17 26.37
CA VAL A 448 28.48 8.50 26.83
C VAL A 448 29.46 7.34 26.54
N GLY A 449 28.96 6.13 26.28
CA GLY A 449 29.76 4.95 25.91
C GLY A 449 30.21 4.88 24.43
N MET A 450 30.08 5.95 23.64
CA MET A 450 30.59 6.03 22.25
C MET A 450 31.99 6.65 22.15
N ILE A 451 32.76 6.73 23.24
CA ILE A 451 34.20 7.00 23.14
C ILE A 451 34.90 5.65 23.22
N SER A 452 35.25 5.10 22.06
CA SER A 452 36.10 3.93 21.94
C SER A 452 37.43 4.23 22.64
N SER A 453 37.65 3.64 23.83
CA SER A 453 38.98 3.47 24.38
C SER A 453 39.72 2.49 23.47
N GLN A 454 40.33 3.02 22.40
CA GLN A 454 41.45 2.32 21.78
C GLN A 454 42.50 2.15 22.87
N ASN A 455 42.89 0.91 23.13
CA ASN A 455 44.06 0.60 23.95
C ASN A 455 45.25 1.34 23.35
N ASN A 456 45.68 2.45 23.97
CA ASN A 456 46.86 3.18 23.54
C ASN A 456 47.96 2.98 24.57
N ASN A 457 48.85 2.02 24.28
CA ASN A 457 50.18 2.00 24.88
C ASN A 457 50.92 3.26 24.41
N GLY A 458 51.00 4.25 25.30
CA GLY A 458 52.02 5.29 25.29
C GLY A 458 52.00 6.29 24.12
N ALA A 459 51.29 7.40 24.29
CA ALA A 459 51.75 8.76 23.97
C ALA A 459 50.64 9.76 24.29
N LEU A 460 50.93 10.69 25.20
CA LEU A 460 50.11 11.86 25.50
C LEU A 460 49.86 12.71 24.25
N ASN A 461 48.59 12.96 23.93
CA ASN A 461 48.15 14.24 23.39
C ASN A 461 46.70 14.47 23.82
N GLY A 462 46.52 15.47 24.68
CA GLY A 462 45.27 15.80 25.33
C GLY A 462 44.29 16.51 24.41
N LEU A 463 43.04 16.06 24.46
CA LEU A 463 41.87 16.91 24.29
C LEU A 463 40.95 16.61 25.48
N GLY A 464 41.09 17.41 26.53
CA GLY A 464 40.21 17.37 27.70
C GLY A 464 38.89 18.03 27.38
N VAL A 465 37.81 17.24 27.31
CA VAL A 465 36.44 17.76 27.40
C VAL A 465 36.04 17.71 28.87
N GLN A 466 36.11 18.86 29.54
CA GLN A 466 35.62 19.05 30.89
C GLN A 466 34.10 19.24 30.83
N VAL A 467 33.33 18.22 31.24
CA VAL A 467 31.88 18.34 31.40
C VAL A 467 31.60 18.51 32.90
N GLY A 468 31.22 19.74 33.28
CA GLY A 468 30.86 20.09 34.65
C GLY A 468 29.60 19.36 35.11
N TYR A 469 29.70 18.70 36.27
CA TYR A 469 28.60 18.08 36.99
C TYR A 469 27.81 19.17 37.73
N LYS A 470 26.50 19.30 37.49
CA LYS A 470 25.60 20.14 38.31
C LYS A 470 24.54 19.23 38.94
N GLN A 471 24.76 18.91 40.21
CA GLN A 471 23.77 18.25 41.08
C GLN A 471 22.52 19.12 41.15
N PHE A 472 21.34 18.51 41.00
CA PHE A 472 20.10 19.06 41.53
C PHE A 472 19.42 17.98 42.36
N PHE A 473 19.44 18.16 43.67
CA PHE A 473 18.39 17.67 44.55
C PHE A 473 17.26 18.69 44.52
N GLY A 474 16.03 18.18 44.37
CA GLY A 474 14.77 18.89 44.48
C GLY A 474 13.67 17.84 44.53
#